data_AF-A0A1G0P4I8-F1
#
_entry.id   AF-A0A1G0P4I8-F1
#
_cell.length_a   1.000
_cell.length_b   1.000
_cell.length_c   1.000
_cell.angle_alpha   90.00
_cell.angle_beta   90.00
_cell.angle_gamma   90.00
#
_symmetry.space_group_name_H-M   'P 1'
#
loop_
_entity.id
_entity.type
_entity.pdbx_description
1 polymer ?
#
loop_
_entity_poly.entity_id
_entity_poly.type
_entity_poly.pdbx_seq_one_letter_code
_entity_poly.pdbx_strand_id
1 'polypeptide(L)'
;MNSSFLEKIIGDEITGKNAAIHAYDRMMWTVRSGFLTLVFTGWGLTIKSAIENEVSMEQIKPYVFLLAGFTIVLAIGAERIDRNYAKKKFRVIAALNELVEVIISLNMEDEISIKKLTPLLQISGDSANDSYKSKPYNNEILVNRIIYISPSLLVVFLLIYYFINF
;
A
#
# COMPACT_ATOMS: atom_id res chain seq x y z
N MET A 1 -10.03 -39.76 -6.14
CA MET A 1 -9.35 -38.57 -6.71
C MET A 1 -7.87 -38.72 -6.37
N ASN A 2 -6.97 -38.74 -7.37
CA ASN A 2 -5.56 -39.09 -7.16
C ASN A 2 -4.89 -38.04 -6.25
N SER A 3 -4.30 -38.44 -5.12
CA SER A 3 -3.69 -37.51 -4.14
C SER A 3 -2.68 -36.57 -4.79
N SER A 4 -1.93 -37.08 -5.77
CA SER A 4 -0.97 -36.31 -6.57
C SER A 4 -1.58 -35.16 -7.38
N PHE A 5 -2.84 -35.26 -7.78
CA PHE A 5 -3.54 -34.18 -8.51
C PHE A 5 -3.99 -33.06 -7.57
N LEU A 6 -4.47 -33.42 -6.37
CA LEU A 6 -4.85 -32.46 -5.33
C LEU A 6 -3.63 -31.72 -4.77
N GLU A 7 -2.54 -32.45 -4.50
CA GLU A 7 -1.26 -31.85 -4.08
C GLU A 7 -0.74 -30.84 -5.10
N LYS A 8 -0.84 -31.17 -6.40
CA LYS A 8 -0.44 -30.26 -7.47
C LYS A 8 -1.30 -28.99 -7.51
N ILE A 9 -2.63 -29.12 -7.43
CA ILE A 9 -3.54 -27.96 -7.41
C ILE A 9 -3.24 -27.05 -6.22
N ILE A 10 -3.04 -27.64 -5.04
CA ILE A 10 -2.71 -26.91 -3.81
C ILE A 10 -1.36 -26.20 -3.96
N GLY A 11 -0.34 -26.88 -4.49
CA GLY A 11 0.98 -26.29 -4.74
C GLY A 11 0.94 -25.13 -5.73
N ASP A 12 0.19 -25.27 -6.81
CA ASP A 12 -0.01 -24.24 -7.82
C ASP A 12 -0.74 -23.01 -7.22
N GLU A 13 -1.76 -23.24 -6.39
CA GLU A 13 -2.52 -22.16 -5.73
C GLU A 13 -1.67 -21.41 -4.69
N ILE A 14 -0.89 -22.11 -3.86
CA ILE A 14 0.06 -21.49 -2.91
C ILE A 14 1.06 -20.61 -3.67
N THR A 15 1.59 -21.12 -4.77
CA THR A 15 2.52 -20.37 -5.63
C THR A 15 1.86 -19.12 -6.21
N GLY A 16 0.61 -19.24 -6.69
CA GLY A 16 -0.19 -18.13 -7.20
C GLY A 16 -0.46 -17.05 -6.15
N LYS A 17 -0.87 -17.44 -4.93
CA LYS A 17 -1.11 -16.48 -3.83
C LYS A 17 0.17 -15.78 -3.39
N ASN A 18 1.31 -16.48 -3.33
CA ASN A 18 2.62 -15.86 -3.05
C ASN A 18 3.01 -14.85 -4.14
N ALA A 19 2.84 -15.20 -5.41
CA ALA A 19 3.09 -14.29 -6.52
C ALA A 19 2.20 -13.03 -6.45
N ALA A 20 0.93 -13.18 -6.06
CA ALA A 20 0.01 -12.07 -5.86
C ALA A 20 0.44 -11.16 -4.69
N ILE A 21 0.88 -11.72 -3.56
CA ILE A 21 1.42 -10.95 -2.42
C ILE A 21 2.60 -10.09 -2.87
N HIS A 22 3.56 -10.68 -3.59
CA HIS A 22 4.72 -9.96 -4.12
C HIS A 22 4.34 -8.89 -5.16
N ALA A 23 3.31 -9.14 -5.97
CA ALA A 23 2.79 -8.15 -6.90
C ALA A 23 2.21 -6.94 -6.15
N TYR A 24 1.43 -7.15 -5.09
CA TYR A 24 0.92 -6.07 -4.25
C TYR A 24 2.05 -5.28 -3.57
N ASP A 25 3.08 -5.96 -3.08
CA ASP A 25 4.25 -5.28 -2.48
C ASP A 25 4.96 -4.37 -3.48
N ARG A 26 5.16 -4.85 -4.72
CA ARG A 26 5.73 -4.02 -5.78
C ARG A 26 4.84 -2.82 -6.08
N MET A 27 3.53 -2.99 -6.16
CA MET A 27 2.59 -1.89 -6.43
C MET A 27 2.62 -0.85 -5.31
N MET A 28 2.57 -1.28 -4.05
CA MET A 28 2.65 -0.40 -2.88
C MET A 28 3.97 0.39 -2.88
N TRP A 29 5.10 -0.27 -3.13
CA TRP A 29 6.39 0.39 -3.22
C TRP A 29 6.48 1.39 -4.38
N THR A 30 5.88 1.07 -5.53
CA THR A 30 5.82 1.97 -6.69
C THR A 30 5.04 3.24 -6.37
N VAL A 31 3.90 3.13 -5.69
CA VAL A 31 3.11 4.29 -5.26
C VAL A 31 3.89 5.17 -4.28
N ARG A 32 4.54 4.56 -3.29
CA ARG A 32 5.34 5.26 -2.26
C ARG A 32 6.53 6.01 -2.88
N SER A 33 7.33 5.31 -3.68
CA SER A 33 8.50 5.90 -4.33
C SER A 33 8.10 6.95 -5.36
N GLY A 34 7.03 6.75 -6.11
CA GLY A 34 6.47 7.74 -7.03
C GLY A 34 6.02 9.01 -6.32
N PHE A 35 5.30 8.88 -5.20
CA PHE A 35 4.91 10.02 -4.36
C PHE A 35 6.15 10.80 -3.87
N LEU A 36 7.11 10.13 -3.25
CA LEU A 36 8.32 10.79 -2.73
C LEU A 36 9.10 11.48 -3.84
N THR A 37 9.22 10.83 -5.00
CA THR A 37 9.90 11.41 -6.17
C THR A 37 9.22 12.69 -6.62
N LEU A 38 7.89 12.70 -6.78
CA LEU A 38 7.14 13.88 -7.19
C LEU A 38 7.26 15.03 -6.18
N VAL A 39 7.15 14.73 -4.89
CA VAL A 39 7.26 15.73 -3.83
C VAL A 39 8.67 16.32 -3.80
N PHE A 40 9.71 15.49 -3.64
CA PHE A 40 11.08 16.00 -3.55
C PHE A 40 11.56 16.67 -4.84
N THR A 41 11.18 16.16 -6.00
CA THR A 41 11.53 16.79 -7.28
C THR A 41 10.82 18.13 -7.44
N GLY A 42 9.52 18.20 -7.13
CA GLY A 42 8.77 19.46 -7.20
C GLY A 42 9.36 20.54 -6.30
N TRP A 43 9.68 20.20 -5.04
CA TRP A 43 10.31 21.13 -4.10
C TRP A 43 11.75 21.48 -4.51
N GLY A 44 12.55 20.49 -4.91
CA GLY A 44 13.93 20.70 -5.34
C GLY A 44 14.04 21.62 -6.56
N LEU A 45 13.19 21.41 -7.58
CA LEU A 45 13.14 22.27 -8.76
C LEU A 45 12.69 23.70 -8.42
N THR A 46 11.71 23.85 -7.52
CA THR A 46 11.20 25.17 -7.11
C THR A 46 12.27 25.97 -6.37
N ILE A 47 12.96 25.34 -5.42
CA ILE A 47 14.07 25.96 -4.66
C ILE A 47 15.23 26.30 -5.60
N LYS A 48 15.63 25.35 -6.45
CA LYS A 48 16.72 25.54 -7.42
C LYS A 48 16.42 26.71 -8.35
N SER A 49 15.22 26.74 -8.94
CA SER A 49 14.80 27.80 -9.86
C SER A 49 14.79 29.17 -9.18
N ALA A 50 14.41 29.25 -7.91
CA ALA A 50 14.40 30.52 -7.19
C ALA A 50 15.81 31.06 -6.92
N ILE A 51 16.75 30.17 -6.58
CA ILE A 51 18.16 30.53 -6.36
C ILE A 51 18.81 30.97 -7.68
N GLU A 52 18.62 30.20 -8.77
CA GLU A 52 19.25 30.47 -10.07
C GLU A 52 18.77 31.78 -10.72
N ASN A 53 17.54 32.21 -10.42
CA ASN A 53 16.95 33.42 -11.00
C ASN A 53 16.85 34.59 -10.01
N GLU A 54 17.49 34.50 -8.84
CA GLU A 54 17.48 35.52 -7.78
C GLU A 54 16.06 36.04 -7.45
N VAL A 55 15.09 35.12 -7.45
CA VAL A 55 13.67 35.43 -7.29
C VAL A 55 13.42 35.92 -5.87
N SER A 56 12.74 37.04 -5.71
CA SER A 56 12.41 37.55 -4.39
C SER A 56 11.43 36.63 -3.67
N MET A 57 11.47 36.62 -2.33
CA MET A 57 10.58 35.78 -1.53
C MET A 57 9.10 36.07 -1.81
N GLU A 58 8.74 37.30 -2.20
CA GLU A 58 7.36 37.63 -2.56
C GLU A 58 6.90 36.99 -3.87
N GLN A 59 7.81 36.84 -4.84
CA GLN A 59 7.52 36.25 -6.14
C GLN A 59 7.41 34.72 -6.05
N ILE A 60 8.14 34.06 -5.14
CA ILE A 60 8.09 32.60 -4.99
C ILE A 60 6.87 32.12 -4.18
N LYS A 61 6.34 32.97 -3.28
CA LYS A 61 5.17 32.68 -2.42
C LYS A 61 4.05 31.89 -3.12
N PRO A 62 3.46 32.38 -4.24
CA PRO A 62 2.33 31.68 -4.87
C PRO A 62 2.69 30.26 -5.33
N TYR A 63 3.92 30.04 -5.81
CA TYR A 63 4.38 28.72 -6.24
C TYR A 63 4.57 27.76 -5.06
N VAL A 64 5.11 28.26 -3.94
CA VAL A 64 5.23 27.49 -2.69
C VAL A 64 3.84 27.07 -2.18
N PHE A 65 2.85 27.97 -2.21
CA PHE A 65 1.47 27.63 -1.83
C PHE A 65 0.83 26.61 -2.75
N LEU A 66 0.98 26.78 -4.06
CA LEU A 66 0.45 25.85 -5.05
C LEU A 66 1.07 24.45 -4.86
N LEU A 67 2.39 24.38 -4.68
CA LEU A 67 3.11 23.12 -4.49
C LEU A 67 2.80 22.46 -3.15
N ALA A 68 2.58 23.25 -2.09
CA ALA A 68 2.12 22.75 -0.81
C ALA A 68 0.70 22.14 -0.90
N GLY A 69 -0.22 22.84 -1.55
CA GLY A 69 -1.57 22.32 -1.82
C GLY A 69 -1.51 21.04 -2.65
N PHE A 70 -0.70 21.02 -3.71
CA PHE A 70 -0.48 19.84 -4.54
C PHE A 70 0.09 18.66 -3.73
N THR A 71 1.06 18.91 -2.85
CA THR A 71 1.65 17.89 -1.96
C THR A 71 0.58 17.24 -1.08
N ILE A 72 -0.32 18.04 -0.49
CA ILE A 72 -1.41 17.53 0.37
C ILE A 72 -2.40 16.69 -0.44
N VAL A 73 -2.83 17.17 -1.61
CA VAL A 73 -3.77 16.42 -2.47
C VAL A 73 -3.15 15.10 -2.93
N LEU A 74 -1.89 15.14 -3.36
CA LEU A 74 -1.13 13.97 -3.79
C LEU A 74 -0.98 12.97 -2.64
N ALA A 75 -0.69 13.43 -1.42
CA ALA A 75 -0.54 12.60 -0.24
C ALA A 75 -1.85 11.86 0.10
N ILE A 76 -2.99 12.56 0.10
CA ILE A 76 -4.30 11.94 0.37
C ILE A 76 -4.66 10.90 -0.70
N GLY A 77 -4.40 11.23 -1.98
CA GLY A 77 -4.66 10.32 -3.09
C GLY A 77 -3.80 9.05 -3.02
N ALA A 78 -2.49 9.23 -2.87
CA ALA A 78 -1.53 8.14 -2.77
C ALA A 78 -1.80 7.25 -1.55
N GLU A 79 -2.10 7.85 -0.39
CA GLU A 79 -2.47 7.11 0.82
C GLU A 79 -3.71 6.22 0.57
N ARG A 80 -4.76 6.76 -0.07
CA ARG A 80 -5.98 5.97 -0.36
C ARG A 80 -5.70 4.80 -1.29
N ILE A 81 -4.89 5.01 -2.33
CA ILE A 81 -4.48 3.95 -3.27
C ILE A 81 -3.66 2.88 -2.54
N ASP A 82 -2.65 3.29 -1.76
CA ASP A 82 -1.78 2.38 -1.02
C ASP A 82 -2.56 1.58 0.03
N ARG A 83 -3.50 2.21 0.75
CA ARG A 83 -4.40 1.50 1.68
C ARG A 83 -5.25 0.45 0.99
N ASN A 84 -5.73 0.70 -0.23
CA ASN A 84 -6.50 -0.27 -0.99
C ASN A 84 -5.63 -1.46 -1.41
N TYR A 85 -4.39 -1.23 -1.84
CA TYR A 85 -3.45 -2.32 -2.13
C TYR A 85 -3.09 -3.11 -0.87
N ALA A 86 -2.84 -2.46 0.25
CA ALA A 86 -2.59 -3.12 1.53
C ALA A 86 -3.76 -4.02 1.94
N LYS A 87 -5.00 -3.54 1.86
CA LYS A 87 -6.19 -4.35 2.13
C LYS A 87 -6.22 -5.62 1.27
N LYS A 88 -6.02 -5.48 -0.04
CA LYS A 88 -6.03 -6.62 -0.98
C LYS A 88 -4.90 -7.61 -0.67
N LYS A 89 -3.68 -7.13 -0.39
CA LYS A 89 -2.54 -7.95 0.03
C LYS A 89 -2.89 -8.80 1.25
N PHE A 90 -3.41 -8.19 2.31
CA PHE A 90 -3.70 -8.90 3.56
C PHE A 90 -4.90 -9.84 3.46
N ARG A 91 -5.85 -9.59 2.55
CA ARG A 91 -6.88 -10.59 2.20
C ARG A 91 -6.29 -11.85 1.57
N VAL A 92 -5.34 -11.70 0.66
CA VAL A 92 -4.64 -12.84 0.04
C VAL A 92 -3.82 -13.60 1.08
N ILE A 93 -3.13 -12.90 1.99
CA ILE A 93 -2.39 -13.53 3.11
C ILE A 93 -3.34 -14.31 4.01
N ALA A 94 -4.49 -13.73 4.39
CA ALA A 94 -5.47 -14.41 5.24
C ALA A 94 -5.99 -15.70 4.58
N ALA A 95 -6.34 -15.63 3.29
CA ALA A 95 -6.79 -16.80 2.55
C ALA A 95 -5.70 -17.87 2.36
N LEU A 96 -4.44 -17.45 2.21
CA LEU A 96 -3.31 -18.38 2.17
C LEU A 96 -3.11 -19.08 3.52
N ASN A 97 -3.19 -18.34 4.62
CA ASN A 97 -3.07 -18.92 5.97
C ASN A 97 -4.20 -19.91 6.24
N GLU A 98 -5.44 -19.57 5.88
CA GLU A 98 -6.60 -20.46 6.02
C GLU A 98 -6.46 -21.71 5.14
N LEU A 99 -5.94 -21.58 3.91
CA LEU A 99 -5.63 -22.72 3.06
C LEU A 99 -4.61 -23.66 3.73
N VAL A 100 -3.54 -23.12 4.30
CA VAL A 100 -2.52 -23.89 5.01
C VAL A 100 -3.10 -24.57 6.26
N GLU A 101 -3.92 -23.88 7.05
CA GLU A 101 -4.59 -24.44 8.22
C GLU A 101 -5.55 -25.59 7.87
N VAL A 102 -6.32 -25.46 6.78
CA VAL A 102 -7.20 -26.52 6.28
C VAL A 102 -6.37 -27.72 5.81
N ILE A 103 -5.24 -27.51 5.14
CA ILE A 103 -4.32 -28.60 4.74
C ILE A 103 -3.75 -29.32 5.96
N ILE A 104 -3.32 -28.60 6.98
CA ILE A 104 -2.75 -29.18 8.21
C ILE A 104 -3.80 -29.98 8.99
N SER A 105 -5.06 -29.51 8.99
CA SER A 105 -6.17 -30.14 9.72
C SER A 105 -6.88 -31.25 8.95
N LEU A 106 -6.57 -31.44 7.67
CA LEU A 106 -7.10 -32.51 6.83
C LEU A 106 -6.45 -33.86 7.18
N ASN A 107 -7.18 -34.71 7.92
CA ASN A 107 -7.10 -36.15 7.68
C ASN A 107 -7.85 -36.39 6.36
N MET A 108 -7.18 -36.93 5.34
CA MET A 108 -7.61 -36.94 3.92
C MET A 108 -8.92 -37.69 3.59
N GLU A 109 -9.75 -38.06 4.56
CA GLU A 109 -10.93 -38.92 4.37
C GLU A 109 -12.30 -38.20 4.48
N ASP A 110 -12.38 -36.98 5.03
CA ASP A 110 -13.67 -36.31 5.26
C ASP A 110 -14.11 -35.40 4.09
N GLU A 111 -15.23 -35.77 3.47
CA GLU A 111 -15.92 -35.02 2.38
C GLU A 111 -16.32 -33.58 2.80
N ILE A 112 -16.52 -33.35 4.11
CA ILE A 112 -16.78 -32.05 4.73
C ILE A 112 -15.60 -31.09 4.55
N SER A 113 -14.39 -31.61 4.53
CA SER A 113 -13.15 -30.83 4.45
C SER A 113 -12.88 -30.31 3.02
N ILE A 114 -13.33 -31.05 2.00
CA ILE A 114 -13.26 -30.62 0.59
C ILE A 114 -14.14 -29.39 0.34
N LYS A 115 -15.34 -29.33 0.94
CA LYS A 115 -16.27 -28.21 0.78
C LYS A 115 -15.74 -26.89 1.39
N LYS A 116 -14.90 -26.97 2.42
CA LYS A 116 -14.16 -25.83 3.00
C LYS A 116 -12.94 -25.42 2.16
N LEU A 117 -12.33 -26.36 1.46
CA LEU A 117 -11.15 -26.12 0.62
C LEU A 117 -11.49 -25.34 -0.68
N THR A 118 -12.65 -25.63 -1.28
CA THR A 118 -13.08 -25.02 -2.56
C THR A 118 -13.07 -23.48 -2.60
N PRO A 119 -13.62 -22.73 -1.63
CA PRO A 119 -13.55 -21.26 -1.65
C PRO A 119 -12.14 -20.71 -1.43
N LEU A 120 -11.24 -21.47 -0.81
CA LEU A 120 -9.85 -21.07 -0.56
C LEU A 120 -8.96 -21.28 -1.80
N LEU A 121 -9.36 -22.19 -2.68
CA LEU A 121 -8.79 -22.40 -4.00
C LEU A 121 -9.31 -21.39 -5.05
N GLN A 122 -10.24 -20.51 -4.67
CA GLN A 122 -10.71 -19.41 -5.53
C GLN A 122 -9.92 -18.13 -5.29
N ILE A 123 -9.87 -17.26 -6.31
CA ILE A 123 -9.12 -15.99 -6.32
C ILE A 123 -9.57 -15.11 -5.14
N SER A 124 -8.78 -15.11 -4.07
CA SER A 124 -9.18 -14.57 -2.76
C SER A 124 -9.05 -13.05 -2.63
N GLY A 125 -8.90 -12.34 -3.76
CA GLY A 125 -8.73 -10.89 -3.81
C GLY A 125 -10.03 -10.09 -3.84
N ASP A 126 -11.12 -10.68 -4.32
CA ASP A 126 -12.39 -9.99 -4.65
C ASP A 126 -13.56 -10.28 -3.70
N SER A 127 -13.36 -11.09 -2.66
CA SER A 127 -14.42 -11.33 -1.68
C SER A 127 -14.68 -10.07 -0.84
N ALA A 128 -15.96 -9.76 -0.60
CA ALA A 128 -16.40 -8.64 0.23
C ALA A 128 -16.09 -8.82 1.73
N ASN A 129 -15.42 -9.92 2.11
CA ASN A 129 -15.16 -10.26 3.50
C ASN A 129 -14.02 -9.38 4.08
N ASP A 130 -14.17 -9.02 5.35
CA ASP A 130 -13.32 -8.05 6.04
C ASP A 130 -12.12 -8.71 6.78
N SER A 131 -11.73 -9.92 6.35
CA SER A 131 -10.76 -10.82 7.01
C SER A 131 -9.30 -10.36 6.99
N TYR A 132 -9.01 -9.10 6.66
CA TYR A 132 -7.65 -8.56 6.54
C TYR A 132 -7.12 -7.86 7.81
N LYS A 133 -7.95 -7.62 8.82
CA LYS A 133 -7.58 -6.86 10.03
C LYS A 133 -6.70 -7.70 10.96
N SER A 134 -5.40 -7.67 10.72
CA SER A 134 -4.37 -8.35 11.51
C SER A 134 -3.35 -7.35 12.09
N LYS A 135 -2.55 -7.76 13.11
CA LYS A 135 -1.46 -6.91 13.65
C LYS A 135 -0.49 -6.44 12.55
N PRO A 136 -0.05 -7.29 11.61
CA PRO A 136 0.76 -6.87 10.47
C PRO A 136 0.09 -5.82 9.58
N TYR A 137 -1.22 -5.93 9.33
CA TYR A 137 -1.99 -4.92 8.59
C TYR A 137 -1.95 -3.56 9.29
N ASN A 138 -2.13 -3.52 10.61
CA ASN A 138 -2.09 -2.26 11.36
C ASN A 138 -0.71 -1.59 11.30
N ASN A 139 0.37 -2.37 11.37
CA ASN A 139 1.73 -1.87 11.21
C ASN A 139 1.96 -1.31 9.79
N GLU A 140 1.45 -1.99 8.76
CA GLU A 140 1.56 -1.53 7.37
C GLU A 140 0.82 -0.18 7.16
N ILE A 141 -0.36 -0.02 7.76
CA ILE A 141 -1.12 1.23 7.71
C ILE A 141 -0.38 2.35 8.46
N LEU A 142 0.31 2.04 9.55
CA LEU A 142 1.13 3.01 10.28
C LEU A 142 2.31 3.48 9.42
N VAL A 143 3.05 2.56 8.78
CA VAL A 143 4.15 2.89 7.87
C VAL A 143 3.66 3.75 6.70
N ASN A 144 2.54 3.35 6.09
CA ASN A 144 1.86 4.11 5.04
C ASN A 144 1.58 5.56 5.51
N ARG A 145 0.97 5.73 6.68
CA ARG A 145 0.71 7.06 7.26
C ARG A 145 1.99 7.88 7.42
N ILE A 146 3.07 7.28 7.93
CA ILE A 146 4.33 8.01 8.12
C ILE A 146 4.86 8.54 6.78
N ILE A 147 4.83 7.73 5.72
CA ILE A 147 5.37 8.10 4.40
C ILE A 147 4.64 9.31 3.79
N TYR A 148 3.31 9.36 3.88
CA TYR A 148 2.53 10.44 3.24
C TYR A 148 2.29 11.65 4.15
N ILE A 149 2.18 11.43 5.47
CA ILE A 149 1.92 12.50 6.43
C ILE A 149 3.21 13.26 6.77
N SER A 150 4.37 12.59 6.88
CA SER A 150 5.60 13.28 7.31
C SER A 150 6.03 14.42 6.37
N PRO A 151 6.03 14.29 5.02
CA PRO A 151 6.38 15.39 4.14
C PRO A 151 5.30 16.48 4.16
N SER A 152 4.03 16.09 4.25
CA SER A 152 2.91 17.02 4.33
C SER A 152 2.95 17.88 5.60
N LEU A 153 3.25 17.27 6.76
CA LEU A 153 3.41 17.98 8.02
C LEU A 153 4.60 18.94 7.99
N LEU A 154 5.72 18.52 7.40
CA LEU A 154 6.89 19.38 7.24
C LEU A 154 6.54 20.61 6.39
N VAL A 155 5.83 20.43 5.28
CA VAL A 155 5.36 21.53 4.44
C VAL A 155 4.43 22.47 5.21
N VAL A 156 3.45 21.94 5.95
CA VAL A 156 2.53 22.74 6.77
C VAL A 156 3.29 23.50 7.86
N PHE A 157 4.23 22.84 8.55
CA PHE A 157 5.06 23.46 9.57
C PHE A 157 5.88 24.61 9.01
N LEU A 158 6.52 24.43 7.85
CA LEU A 158 7.30 25.48 7.19
C LEU A 158 6.43 26.66 6.77
N LEU A 159 5.22 26.41 6.27
CA LEU A 159 4.26 27.48 5.95
C LEU A 159 3.83 28.26 7.20
N ILE A 160 3.50 27.56 8.30
CA ILE A 160 3.10 28.23 9.56
C ILE A 160 4.25 29.04 10.13
N TYR A 161 5.46 28.47 10.18
CA TYR A 161 6.66 29.18 10.64
C TYR A 161 6.90 30.45 9.83
N TYR A 162 6.69 30.37 8.51
CA TYR A 162 6.80 31.52 7.62
C TYR A 162 5.78 32.62 7.96
N PHE A 163 4.50 32.26 8.17
CA PHE A 163 3.44 33.23 8.55
C PHE A 163 3.62 33.90 9.91
N ILE A 164 4.32 33.25 10.84
CA ILE A 164 4.52 33.80 12.20
C ILE A 164 5.69 34.79 12.23
N ASN A 165 6.71 34.59 11.39
CA ASN A 165 7.97 35.32 11.47
C ASN A 165 8.16 36.37 10.35
N PHE A 166 7.28 36.41 9.35
CA PHE A 166 7.31 37.36 8.23
C PHE A 166 5.89 37.82 7.88
#